data_AF-A0A3M0Z7G9-F1
#
_entry.id   AF-A0A3M0Z7G9-F1
#
_cell.length_a   1.000
_cell.length_b   1.000
_cell.length_c   1.000
_cell.angle_alpha   90.00
_cell.angle_beta   90.00
_cell.angle_gamma   90.00
#
_symmetry.space_group_name_H-M   'P 1'
#
loop_
_entity.id
_entity.type
_entity.pdbx_description
1 polymer ?
#
loop_
_entity_poly.entity_id
_entity_poly.type
_entity_poly.pdbx_seq_one_letter_code
_entity_poly.pdbx_strand_id
1 'polypeptide(L)'
;ELIRYLEEAFSPSPYPQENSSRWADSIAFSIDDADTREIDDAITVSADGNCLEVGIHIADLSHFVKPNDPVDQVALRRCATMYLPTGPIFMIPPQISCEIASLNPEEPRPVLSLLVRFEGNGRILNWEFTRGTLRTQRRLNYEEVDAIITDPQSNPWGPQIKRLHKICQALQRNRLRNGAMIFDKQEMKLRIDDDVITPKVFPTISPARNLVAELMSLYNHLAAEFARRNRIPVIYRAQDKPDEPASRFVGKIIRETYPSAFRGLKKGRLTLKPQPHSGLGLRSYTQVSSPLRRFADLVMQRQLIAYLENMKYPYEPSNLLEVLNNAEIIEREHREIERRCTRYWELEFIRRQGIDREYEAVVMNKLPASYIVALQPWPVRGLLKSQELYKFGATVKVRIAALNPNLEVLRLVPVKESAGDEREGGR
;
A
#
# COMPACT_ATOMS: atom_id res chain seq x y z
N GLU A 1 -12.87 -28.05 15.15
CA GLU A 1 -11.50 -27.51 15.22
C GLU A 1 -11.45 -26.00 15.14
N LEU A 2 -11.97 -25.35 14.09
CA LEU A 2 -11.96 -23.88 14.00
C LEU A 2 -12.68 -23.19 15.17
N ILE A 3 -13.83 -23.70 15.62
CA ILE A 3 -14.54 -23.15 16.78
C ILE A 3 -13.69 -23.23 18.05
N ARG A 4 -13.11 -24.41 18.35
CA ARG A 4 -12.20 -24.59 19.48
C ARG A 4 -10.97 -23.68 19.39
N TYR A 5 -10.41 -23.54 18.19
CA TYR A 5 -9.29 -22.63 17.95
C TYR A 5 -9.67 -21.16 18.19
N LEU A 6 -10.85 -20.75 17.74
CA LEU A 6 -11.37 -19.41 18.04
C LEU A 6 -11.56 -19.26 19.56
N GLU A 7 -12.19 -20.22 20.25
CA GLU A 7 -12.34 -20.21 21.71
C GLU A 7 -10.97 -20.08 22.43
N GLU A 8 -9.93 -20.76 21.96
CA GLU A 8 -8.56 -20.65 22.48
C GLU A 8 -7.91 -19.29 22.15
N ALA A 9 -8.09 -18.77 20.93
CA ALA A 9 -7.58 -17.47 20.50
C ALA A 9 -8.29 -16.29 21.20
N PHE A 10 -9.56 -16.48 21.58
CA PHE A 10 -10.35 -15.57 22.40
C PHE A 10 -10.13 -15.80 23.90
N SER A 11 -9.46 -16.89 24.29
CA SER A 11 -9.05 -17.12 25.67
C SER A 11 -7.88 -16.19 25.99
N PRO A 12 -7.85 -15.55 27.17
CA PRO A 12 -6.80 -14.61 27.54
C PRO A 12 -5.47 -15.34 27.74
N SER A 13 -4.73 -15.59 26.66
CA SER A 13 -3.29 -15.74 26.75
C SER A 13 -2.73 -14.43 27.31
N PRO A 14 -1.80 -14.46 28.27
CA PRO A 14 -1.19 -13.23 28.76
C PRO A 14 -0.55 -12.49 27.58
N TYR A 15 -0.95 -11.24 27.40
CA TYR A 15 -0.31 -10.35 26.44
C TYR A 15 1.17 -10.19 26.79
N PRO A 16 2.04 -9.95 25.78
CA PRO A 16 3.41 -9.52 26.04
C PRO A 16 3.42 -8.33 27.00
N GLN A 17 4.47 -8.22 27.82
CA GLN A 17 4.58 -7.15 28.81
C GLN A 17 4.25 -5.78 28.21
N GLU A 18 3.48 -5.00 28.96
CA GLU A 18 2.98 -3.74 28.49
C GLU A 18 4.17 -2.78 28.29
N ASN A 19 4.32 -2.25 27.08
CA ASN A 19 5.28 -1.15 26.82
C ASN A 19 4.75 0.19 27.36
N SER A 20 3.74 0.17 28.24
CA SER A 20 2.96 1.34 28.68
C SER A 20 3.83 2.39 29.34
N SER A 21 4.85 2.01 30.11
CA SER A 21 5.74 2.98 30.76
C SER A 21 6.54 3.83 29.76
N ARG A 22 6.83 3.32 28.57
CA ARG A 22 7.63 4.04 27.56
C ARG A 22 6.81 5.01 26.72
N TRP A 23 5.52 4.72 26.54
CA TRP A 23 4.62 5.48 25.67
C TRP A 23 3.44 6.10 26.43
N ALA A 24 3.49 6.13 27.78
CA ALA A 24 2.40 6.63 28.62
C ALA A 24 1.94 8.04 28.22
N ASP A 25 2.88 8.90 27.82
CA ASP A 25 2.61 10.29 27.41
C ASP A 25 2.50 10.47 25.89
N SER A 26 2.54 9.38 25.11
CA SER A 26 2.58 9.44 23.65
C SER A 26 1.21 9.21 23.03
N ILE A 27 0.93 9.95 21.95
CA ILE A 27 -0.22 9.69 21.11
C ILE A 27 0.01 8.38 20.34
N ALA A 28 -1.01 7.54 20.21
CA ALA A 28 -1.03 6.26 19.50
C ALA A 28 -2.26 6.21 18.58
N PHE A 29 -2.05 6.16 17.28
CA PHE A 29 -3.14 6.18 16.29
C PHE A 29 -2.81 5.34 15.05
N SER A 30 -3.83 4.85 14.35
CA SER A 30 -3.68 4.29 13.00
C SER A 30 -4.11 5.31 11.94
N ILE A 31 -3.65 5.13 10.70
CA ILE A 31 -4.08 5.94 9.54
C ILE A 31 -4.42 5.02 8.38
N ASP A 32 -5.71 4.91 8.06
CA ASP A 32 -6.22 3.97 7.07
C ASP A 32 -7.30 4.58 6.18
N ASP A 33 -7.71 3.88 5.12
CA ASP A 33 -8.97 4.20 4.47
C ASP A 33 -10.15 3.97 5.45
N ALA A 34 -11.23 4.75 5.33
CA ALA A 34 -12.40 4.64 6.22
C ALA A 34 -13.03 3.24 6.21
N ASP A 35 -12.98 2.53 5.09
CA ASP A 35 -13.52 1.17 4.93
C ASP A 35 -12.60 0.05 5.45
N THR A 36 -11.36 0.36 5.85
CA THR A 36 -10.41 -0.65 6.35
C THR A 36 -10.96 -1.33 7.61
N ARG A 37 -10.74 -2.63 7.75
CA ARG A 37 -11.12 -3.40 8.95
C ARG A 37 -9.94 -4.18 9.53
N GLU A 38 -9.03 -4.66 8.68
CA GLU A 38 -7.76 -5.26 9.07
C GLU A 38 -6.70 -4.16 9.22
N ILE A 39 -6.56 -3.61 10.43
CA ILE A 39 -5.61 -2.53 10.73
C ILE A 39 -4.30 -3.18 11.19
N ASP A 40 -3.34 -3.24 10.27
CA ASP A 40 -2.02 -3.84 10.51
C ASP A 40 -1.11 -2.94 11.34
N ASP A 41 -1.18 -1.61 11.14
CA ASP A 41 -0.19 -0.68 11.64
C ASP A 41 -0.75 0.49 12.45
N ALA A 42 0.02 0.91 13.44
CA ALA A 42 -0.23 2.08 14.25
C ALA A 42 1.07 2.84 14.53
N ILE A 43 0.94 4.12 14.86
CA ILE A 43 2.04 5.05 15.01
C ILE A 43 1.94 5.69 16.39
N THR A 44 3.07 5.77 17.09
CA THR A 44 3.23 6.70 18.21
C THR A 44 4.20 7.81 17.89
N VAL A 45 3.93 9.00 18.43
CA VAL A 45 4.82 10.16 18.27
C VAL A 45 4.96 10.91 19.58
N SER A 46 6.20 11.12 20.01
CA SER A 46 6.53 11.96 21.15
C SER A 46 7.62 12.98 20.80
N ALA A 47 7.49 14.18 21.33
CA ALA A 47 8.46 15.25 21.16
C ALA A 47 9.43 15.26 22.35
N ASP A 48 10.73 15.21 22.05
CA ASP A 48 11.80 15.35 23.04
C ASP A 48 12.74 16.47 22.58
N GLY A 49 12.38 17.71 22.92
CA GLY A 49 13.05 18.91 22.42
C GLY A 49 13.14 18.94 20.88
N ASN A 50 14.37 18.98 20.37
CA ASN A 50 14.67 18.93 18.93
C ASN A 50 14.57 17.53 18.32
N CYS A 51 14.47 16.49 19.14
CA CYS A 51 14.27 15.12 18.69
C CYS A 51 12.77 14.78 18.59
N LEU A 52 12.48 13.77 17.78
CA LEU A 52 11.16 13.14 17.71
C LEU A 52 11.33 11.64 17.93
N GLU A 53 10.62 11.07 18.88
CA GLU A 53 10.51 9.63 19.05
C GLU A 53 9.27 9.15 18.30
N VAL A 54 9.46 8.13 17.46
CA VAL A 54 8.40 7.57 16.63
C VAL A 54 8.38 6.06 16.86
N GLY A 55 7.24 5.54 17.31
CA GLY A 55 6.96 4.13 17.31
C GLY A 55 6.17 3.76 16.05
N ILE A 56 6.62 2.73 15.34
CA ILE A 56 5.88 2.10 14.25
C ILE A 56 5.52 0.69 14.73
N HIS A 57 4.24 0.45 14.95
CA HIS A 57 3.73 -0.73 15.61
C HIS A 57 2.96 -1.57 14.61
N ILE A 58 3.36 -2.83 14.42
CA ILE A 58 2.66 -3.77 13.54
C ILE A 58 1.96 -4.82 14.40
N ALA A 59 0.71 -5.12 14.11
CA ALA A 59 -0.08 -6.16 14.75
C ALA A 59 0.70 -7.48 14.83
N ASP A 60 0.85 -8.05 16.03
CA ASP A 60 1.50 -9.34 16.22
C ASP A 60 0.52 -10.48 15.99
N LEU A 61 0.28 -10.81 14.71
CA LEU A 61 -0.58 -11.92 14.35
C LEU A 61 -0.01 -13.27 14.83
N SER A 62 1.31 -13.39 14.99
CA SER A 62 1.95 -14.60 15.51
C SER A 62 1.55 -14.92 16.96
N HIS A 63 1.03 -13.93 17.70
CA HIS A 63 0.43 -14.15 19.01
C HIS A 63 -0.77 -15.10 18.93
N PHE A 64 -1.64 -14.90 17.93
CA PHE A 64 -2.87 -15.64 17.75
C PHE A 64 -2.67 -16.89 16.88
N VAL A 65 -1.92 -16.78 15.78
CA VAL A 65 -1.76 -17.86 14.79
C VAL A 65 -0.37 -18.48 14.89
N LYS A 66 -0.29 -19.71 15.41
CA LYS A 66 0.95 -20.49 15.52
C LYS A 66 1.19 -21.31 14.25
N PRO A 67 2.46 -21.63 13.94
CA PRO A 67 2.78 -22.52 12.84
C PRO A 67 2.02 -23.86 12.98
N ASN A 68 1.44 -24.31 11.87
CA ASN A 68 0.64 -25.54 11.75
C ASN A 68 -0.76 -25.53 12.38
N ASP A 69 -1.21 -24.43 12.98
CA ASP A 69 -2.60 -24.29 13.41
C ASP A 69 -3.57 -24.44 12.22
N PRO A 70 -4.83 -24.84 12.43
CA PRO A 70 -5.82 -24.89 11.36
C PRO A 70 -5.96 -23.56 10.60
N VAL A 71 -5.87 -22.42 11.30
CA VAL A 71 -5.90 -21.09 10.68
C VAL A 71 -4.61 -20.78 9.92
N ASP A 72 -3.45 -21.24 10.41
CA ASP A 72 -2.18 -21.12 9.70
C ASP A 72 -2.20 -21.87 8.36
N GLN A 73 -2.78 -23.07 8.34
CA GLN A 73 -2.94 -23.86 7.12
C GLN A 73 -3.88 -23.18 6.11
N VAL A 74 -4.92 -22.49 6.58
CA VAL A 74 -5.79 -21.67 5.72
C VAL A 74 -5.01 -20.46 5.20
N ALA A 75 -4.26 -19.77 6.06
CA ALA A 75 -3.45 -18.62 5.69
C ALA A 75 -2.37 -18.99 4.66
N LEU A 76 -1.71 -20.14 4.83
CA LEU A 76 -0.75 -20.69 3.88
C LEU A 76 -1.39 -20.99 2.52
N ARG A 77 -2.61 -21.54 2.49
CA ARG A 77 -3.34 -21.82 1.24
C ARG A 77 -3.84 -20.55 0.54
N ARG A 78 -4.29 -19.54 1.31
CA ARG A 78 -4.82 -18.28 0.76
C ARG A 78 -3.73 -17.26 0.44
N CYS A 79 -2.62 -17.29 1.17
CA CYS A 79 -1.46 -16.39 1.08
C CYS A 79 -1.71 -14.90 1.33
N ALA A 80 -2.85 -14.33 0.90
CA ALA A 80 -3.18 -12.94 1.11
C ALA A 80 -4.70 -12.69 1.11
N THR A 81 -5.12 -11.58 1.71
CA THR A 81 -6.49 -11.05 1.57
C THR A 81 -6.67 -10.53 0.15
N MET A 82 -7.81 -10.85 -0.47
CA MET A 82 -8.19 -10.35 -1.79
C MET A 82 -9.18 -9.19 -1.64
N TYR A 83 -8.90 -8.02 -2.21
CA TYR A 83 -9.75 -6.83 -2.13
C TYR A 83 -10.54 -6.67 -3.42
N LEU A 84 -11.77 -7.20 -3.43
CA LEU A 84 -12.68 -7.06 -4.56
C LEU A 84 -13.58 -5.83 -4.40
N PRO A 85 -14.08 -5.25 -5.51
CA PRO A 85 -15.06 -4.17 -5.45
C PRO A 85 -16.35 -4.52 -4.68
N THR A 86 -16.71 -5.80 -4.58
CA THR A 86 -17.85 -6.32 -3.81
C THR A 86 -17.53 -6.61 -2.35
N GLY A 87 -16.30 -6.36 -1.91
CA GLY A 87 -15.84 -6.62 -0.54
C GLY A 87 -14.63 -7.55 -0.47
N PRO A 88 -13.92 -7.57 0.67
CA PRO A 88 -12.71 -8.36 0.84
C PRO A 88 -13.00 -9.85 1.08
N ILE A 89 -12.13 -10.70 0.55
CA ILE A 89 -12.01 -12.12 0.92
C ILE A 89 -10.76 -12.24 1.77
N PHE A 90 -10.94 -12.30 3.09
CA PHE A 90 -9.86 -12.27 4.06
C PHE A 90 -8.94 -13.50 4.01
N MET A 91 -7.65 -13.29 4.27
CA MET A 91 -6.65 -14.37 4.35
C MET A 91 -6.98 -15.36 5.47
N ILE A 92 -7.46 -14.85 6.60
CA ILE A 92 -7.83 -15.59 7.81
C ILE A 92 -9.25 -15.16 8.26
N PRO A 93 -9.87 -15.83 9.25
CA PRO A 93 -11.18 -15.44 9.75
C PRO A 93 -11.22 -13.96 10.20
N PRO A 94 -12.26 -13.19 9.83
CA PRO A 94 -12.42 -11.78 10.23
C PRO A 94 -12.40 -11.57 11.75
N GLN A 95 -12.90 -12.55 12.51
CA GLN A 95 -12.85 -12.57 13.98
C GLN A 95 -11.42 -12.45 14.51
N ILE A 96 -10.43 -12.86 13.72
CA ILE A 96 -9.02 -12.71 14.04
C ILE A 96 -8.49 -11.43 13.41
N SER A 97 -8.54 -11.31 12.08
CA SER A 97 -7.85 -10.22 11.38
C SER A 97 -8.51 -8.84 11.51
N CYS A 98 -9.82 -8.78 11.72
CA CYS A 98 -10.55 -7.51 11.85
C CYS A 98 -10.87 -7.13 13.30
N GLU A 99 -10.80 -8.08 14.24
CA GLU A 99 -11.25 -7.88 15.62
C GLU A 99 -10.08 -7.98 16.61
N ILE A 100 -9.68 -9.19 17.01
CA ILE A 100 -8.72 -9.38 18.12
C ILE A 100 -7.26 -9.10 17.75
N ALA A 101 -6.87 -9.27 16.49
CA ALA A 101 -5.50 -8.98 16.04
C ALA A 101 -5.38 -7.58 15.41
N SER A 102 -6.49 -7.02 14.92
CA SER A 102 -6.55 -5.66 14.38
C SER A 102 -6.27 -4.63 15.47
N LEU A 103 -5.51 -3.58 15.14
CA LEU A 103 -5.15 -2.49 16.06
C LEU A 103 -6.31 -1.48 16.28
N ASN A 104 -7.49 -2.03 16.56
CA ASN A 104 -8.69 -1.27 16.89
C ASN A 104 -8.45 -0.41 18.15
N PRO A 105 -9.05 0.80 18.22
CA PRO A 105 -8.90 1.69 19.36
C PRO A 105 -9.33 1.08 20.70
N GLU A 106 -8.84 1.68 21.79
CA GLU A 106 -9.24 1.48 23.19
C GLU A 106 -8.83 0.14 23.82
N GLU A 107 -8.67 -0.90 23.02
CA GLU A 107 -8.25 -2.21 23.52
C GLU A 107 -6.73 -2.42 23.38
N PRO A 108 -6.07 -3.03 24.38
CA PRO A 108 -4.68 -3.44 24.24
C PRO A 108 -4.55 -4.54 23.18
N ARG A 109 -3.53 -4.41 22.32
CA ARG A 109 -3.22 -5.34 21.24
C ARG A 109 -1.74 -5.69 21.22
N PRO A 110 -1.37 -6.94 20.93
CA PRO A 110 0.02 -7.35 20.84
C PRO A 110 0.63 -6.80 19.55
N VAL A 111 1.84 -6.28 19.65
CA VAL A 111 2.53 -5.61 18.54
C VAL A 111 4.00 -5.98 18.46
N LEU A 112 4.52 -6.05 17.24
CA LEU A 112 5.95 -5.96 16.94
C LEU A 112 6.27 -4.51 16.56
N SER A 113 6.98 -3.83 17.44
CA SER A 113 7.23 -2.40 17.34
C SER A 113 8.66 -2.11 16.89
N LEU A 114 8.81 -1.13 16.00
CA LEU A 114 10.06 -0.46 15.71
C LEU A 114 10.03 0.91 16.37
N LEU A 115 10.98 1.18 17.25
CA LEU A 115 11.11 2.46 17.94
C LEU A 115 12.27 3.22 17.32
N VAL A 116 12.05 4.45 16.88
CA VAL A 116 13.06 5.25 16.17
C VAL A 116 13.13 6.64 16.77
N ARG A 117 14.35 7.08 17.11
CA ARG A 117 14.60 8.47 17.47
C ARG A 117 15.19 9.23 16.29
N PHE A 118 14.53 10.32 15.93
CA PHE A 118 14.95 11.23 14.86
C PHE A 118 15.47 12.54 15.43
N GLU A 119 16.49 13.09 14.80
CA GLU A 119 16.86 14.50 14.89
C GLU A 119 15.89 15.35 14.05
N GLY A 120 15.77 16.65 14.34
CA GLY A 120 14.80 17.54 13.68
C GLY A 120 14.94 17.66 12.14
N ASN A 121 16.06 17.24 11.56
CA ASN A 121 16.30 17.19 10.11
C ASN A 121 15.89 15.86 9.44
N GLY A 122 15.39 14.88 10.21
CA GLY A 122 15.04 13.54 9.73
C GLY A 122 16.17 12.50 9.77
N ARG A 123 17.32 12.83 10.34
CA ARG A 123 18.41 11.87 10.59
C ARG A 123 18.01 10.92 11.71
N ILE A 124 18.17 9.62 11.47
CA ILE A 124 17.98 8.56 12.48
C ILE A 124 19.16 8.61 13.46
N LEU A 125 18.87 8.77 14.76
CA LEU A 125 19.85 8.75 15.84
C LEU A 125 20.05 7.33 16.38
N ASN A 126 18.96 6.65 16.70
CA ASN A 126 18.94 5.26 17.14
C ASN A 126 17.61 4.60 16.75
N TRP A 127 17.58 3.27 16.83
CA TRP A 127 16.37 2.49 16.67
C TRP A 127 16.51 1.11 17.29
N GLU A 128 15.38 0.49 17.63
CA GLU A 128 15.31 -0.90 18.11
C GLU A 128 13.97 -1.55 17.76
N PHE A 129 13.96 -2.89 17.70
CA PHE A 129 12.73 -3.67 17.65
C PHE A 129 12.40 -4.20 19.03
N THR A 130 11.13 -4.14 19.41
CA THR A 130 10.61 -4.74 20.64
C THR A 130 9.23 -5.34 20.40
N ARG A 131 8.92 -6.42 21.10
CA ARG A 131 7.59 -7.00 21.16
C ARG A 131 6.89 -6.47 22.41
N GLY A 132 5.62 -6.15 22.32
CA GLY A 132 4.88 -5.66 23.48
C GLY A 132 3.40 -5.52 23.19
N THR A 133 2.76 -4.67 23.99
CA THR A 133 1.35 -4.35 23.86
C THR A 133 1.17 -2.86 23.60
N LEU A 134 0.23 -2.50 22.73
CA LEU A 134 -0.16 -1.13 22.41
C LEU A 134 -1.66 -0.97 22.57
N ARG A 135 -2.08 0.17 23.11
CA ARG A 135 -3.47 0.63 23.08
C ARG A 135 -3.53 1.89 22.22
N THR A 136 -4.16 1.80 21.05
CA THR A 136 -4.38 2.97 20.19
C THR A 136 -5.53 3.81 20.76
N GLN A 137 -5.43 5.14 20.71
CA GLN A 137 -6.51 6.00 21.19
C GLN A 137 -7.49 6.37 20.08
N ARG A 138 -7.03 6.45 18.82
CA ARG A 138 -7.90 6.75 17.68
C ARG A 138 -7.46 6.04 16.42
N ARG A 139 -8.44 5.86 15.54
CA ARG A 139 -8.27 5.59 14.14
C ARG A 139 -8.53 6.88 13.37
N LEU A 140 -7.56 7.30 12.56
CA LEU A 140 -7.70 8.45 11.66
C LEU A 140 -7.80 7.96 10.21
N ASN A 141 -8.45 8.72 9.36
CA ASN A 141 -8.39 8.51 7.91
C ASN A 141 -7.40 9.46 7.23
N TYR A 142 -7.04 9.16 5.99
CA TYR A 142 -6.08 9.97 5.23
C TYR A 142 -6.53 11.42 5.06
N GLU A 143 -7.82 11.64 4.81
CA GLU A 143 -8.39 12.97 4.61
C GLU A 143 -8.32 13.82 5.90
N GLU A 144 -8.58 13.23 7.06
CA GLU A 144 -8.41 13.87 8.37
C GLU A 144 -6.96 14.25 8.63
N VAL A 145 -6.01 13.35 8.35
CA VAL A 145 -4.59 13.63 8.58
C VAL A 145 -4.06 14.68 7.60
N ASP A 146 -4.53 14.67 6.35
CA ASP A 146 -4.22 15.72 5.37
C ASP A 146 -4.70 17.10 5.85
N ALA A 147 -5.92 17.16 6.41
CA ALA A 147 -6.44 18.37 7.04
C ALA A 147 -5.59 18.81 8.25
N ILE A 148 -5.21 17.88 9.13
CA ILE A 148 -4.34 18.15 10.30
C ILE A 148 -2.95 18.66 9.88
N ILE A 149 -2.36 18.09 8.83
CA ILE A 149 -1.06 18.56 8.30
C ILE A 149 -1.17 19.99 7.76
N THR A 150 -2.31 20.31 7.15
CA THR A 150 -2.60 21.61 6.53
C THR A 150 -2.84 22.68 7.59
N ASP A 151 -3.72 22.40 8.57
CA ASP A 151 -3.96 23.23 9.75
C ASP A 151 -3.66 22.45 11.05
N PRO A 152 -2.41 22.48 11.53
CA PRO A 152 -2.00 21.76 12.76
C PRO A 152 -2.66 22.24 14.04
N GLN A 153 -3.30 23.41 14.03
CA GLN A 153 -4.01 23.92 15.22
C GLN A 153 -5.42 23.34 15.33
N SER A 154 -5.94 22.74 14.26
CA SER A 154 -7.27 22.09 14.23
C SER A 154 -7.36 20.85 15.13
N ASN A 155 -6.22 20.29 15.55
CA ASN A 155 -6.17 19.06 16.32
C ASN A 155 -5.03 19.12 17.36
N PRO A 156 -5.26 18.68 18.61
CA PRO A 156 -4.21 18.66 19.65
C PRO A 156 -2.92 17.91 19.26
N TRP A 157 -3.01 16.97 18.30
CA TRP A 157 -1.90 16.15 17.81
C TRP A 157 -1.20 16.75 16.58
N GLY A 158 -1.74 17.84 16.03
CA GLY A 158 -1.27 18.44 14.79
C GLY A 158 0.19 18.87 14.80
N PRO A 159 0.74 19.46 15.88
CA PRO A 159 2.17 19.79 15.94
C PRO A 159 3.08 18.56 15.76
N GLN A 160 2.77 17.45 16.42
CA GLN A 160 3.51 16.19 16.32
C GLN A 160 3.37 15.57 14.94
N ILE A 161 2.13 15.49 14.41
CA ILE A 161 1.85 14.95 13.06
C ILE A 161 2.57 15.76 11.98
N LYS A 162 2.62 17.09 12.08
CA LYS A 162 3.36 17.94 11.14
C LYS A 162 4.87 17.74 11.21
N ARG A 163 5.43 17.52 12.42
CA ARG A 163 6.85 17.16 12.57
C ARG A 163 7.15 15.80 11.95
N LEU A 164 6.29 14.80 12.19
CA LEU A 164 6.39 13.47 11.59
C LEU A 164 6.33 13.54 10.05
N HIS A 165 5.41 14.35 9.50
CA HIS A 165 5.31 14.56 8.06
C HIS A 165 6.61 15.12 7.46
N LYS A 166 7.24 16.12 8.12
CA LYS A 166 8.54 16.67 7.68
C LYS A 166 9.66 15.60 7.68
N ILE A 167 9.66 14.70 8.66
CA ILE A 167 10.59 13.56 8.71
C ILE A 167 10.34 12.63 7.53
N CYS A 168 9.09 12.27 7.25
CA CYS A 168 8.74 11.41 6.12
C CYS A 168 9.15 12.03 4.78
N GLN A 169 8.99 13.35 4.60
CA GLN A 169 9.52 14.06 3.45
C GLN A 169 11.06 13.99 3.35
N ALA A 170 11.78 13.98 4.48
CA ALA A 170 13.24 13.80 4.50
C ALA A 170 13.65 12.37 4.11
N LEU A 171 12.91 11.35 4.62
CA LEU A 171 13.11 9.95 4.26
C LEU A 171 12.89 9.72 2.76
N GLN A 172 11.80 10.25 2.20
CA GLN A 172 11.51 10.18 0.77
C GLN A 172 12.61 10.82 -0.07
N ARG A 173 13.04 12.05 0.28
CA ARG A 173 14.13 12.73 -0.42
C ARG A 173 15.44 11.92 -0.40
N ASN A 174 15.75 11.29 0.72
CA ASN A 174 16.92 10.40 0.82
C ASN A 174 16.79 9.18 -0.09
N ARG A 175 15.61 8.53 -0.13
CA ARG A 175 15.36 7.40 -1.03
C ARG A 175 15.45 7.78 -2.50
N LEU A 176 14.88 8.92 -2.90
CA LEU A 176 14.99 9.47 -4.25
C LEU A 176 16.46 9.73 -4.63
N ARG A 177 17.24 10.35 -3.73
CA ARG A 177 18.69 10.53 -3.94
C ARG A 177 19.44 9.20 -4.09
N ASN A 178 18.95 8.13 -3.45
CA ASN A 178 19.50 6.78 -3.58
C ASN A 178 18.93 6.00 -4.78
N GLY A 179 18.17 6.67 -5.66
CA GLY A 179 17.68 6.12 -6.92
C GLY A 179 16.29 5.50 -6.88
N ALA A 180 15.52 5.71 -5.81
CA ALA A 180 14.12 5.29 -5.77
C ALA A 180 13.31 5.92 -6.92
N MET A 181 12.31 5.19 -7.38
CA MET A 181 11.34 5.67 -8.36
C MET A 181 9.96 5.61 -7.72
N ILE A 182 9.28 6.75 -7.67
CA ILE A 182 7.96 6.86 -7.06
C ILE A 182 6.95 7.10 -8.16
N PHE A 183 5.95 6.24 -8.26
CA PHE A 183 4.88 6.38 -9.24
C PHE A 183 3.67 7.02 -8.59
N ASP A 184 3.34 8.22 -9.03
CA ASP A 184 2.16 8.96 -8.60
C ASP A 184 1.05 8.73 -9.63
N LYS A 185 0.10 7.87 -9.29
CA LYS A 185 -1.01 7.46 -10.15
C LYS A 185 -2.32 7.92 -9.50
N GLN A 186 -3.20 8.52 -10.29
CA GLN A 186 -4.58 8.73 -9.85
C GLN A 186 -5.30 7.38 -9.77
N GLU A 187 -5.77 7.04 -8.58
CA GLU A 187 -6.47 5.80 -8.32
C GLU A 187 -7.96 6.04 -8.12
N MET A 188 -8.77 5.07 -8.53
CA MET A 188 -10.19 5.02 -8.24
C MET A 188 -10.47 3.66 -7.62
N LYS A 189 -11.16 3.65 -6.47
CA LYS A 189 -11.76 2.43 -5.92
C LYS A 189 -13.25 2.43 -6.25
N LEU A 190 -13.78 1.25 -6.49
CA LEU A 190 -15.21 1.02 -6.67
C LEU A 190 -15.69 0.18 -5.49
N ARG A 191 -16.84 0.57 -4.95
CA ARG A 191 -17.58 -0.22 -3.98
C ARG A 191 -18.92 -0.61 -4.58
N ILE A 192 -19.26 -1.88 -4.48
CA ILE A 192 -20.53 -2.43 -4.96
C ILE A 192 -21.29 -2.95 -3.75
N ASP A 193 -22.39 -2.28 -3.46
CA ASP A 193 -23.38 -2.73 -2.48
C ASP A 193 -24.69 -2.96 -3.26
N ASP A 194 -25.16 -4.21 -3.29
CA ASP A 194 -26.26 -4.68 -4.12
C ASP A 194 -26.08 -4.36 -5.62
N ASP A 195 -26.89 -3.44 -6.17
CA ASP A 195 -26.81 -2.98 -7.56
C ASP A 195 -26.27 -1.53 -7.67
N VAL A 196 -25.73 -0.97 -6.59
CA VAL A 196 -25.18 0.39 -6.56
C VAL A 196 -23.67 0.33 -6.72
N ILE A 197 -23.14 1.02 -7.74
CA ILE A 197 -21.70 1.16 -7.98
C ILE A 197 -21.24 2.55 -7.53
N THR A 198 -20.47 2.61 -6.46
CA THR A 198 -19.99 3.87 -5.88
C THR A 198 -18.50 4.06 -6.19
N PRO A 199 -18.12 5.04 -7.03
CA PRO A 199 -16.72 5.38 -7.27
C PRO A 199 -16.17 6.33 -6.21
N LYS A 200 -14.96 6.03 -5.71
CA LYS A 200 -14.13 6.95 -4.94
C LYS A 200 -12.83 7.20 -5.69
N VAL A 201 -12.66 8.41 -6.23
CA VAL A 201 -11.42 8.84 -6.87
C VAL A 201 -10.53 9.47 -5.81
N PHE A 202 -9.30 8.97 -5.70
CA PHE A 202 -8.33 9.47 -4.73
C PHE A 202 -7.51 10.61 -5.33
N PRO A 203 -7.15 11.62 -4.51
CA PRO A 203 -6.22 12.64 -4.95
C PRO A 203 -4.85 12.01 -5.25
N THR A 204 -4.17 12.52 -6.27
CA THR A 204 -2.78 12.15 -6.59
C THR A 204 -1.81 12.55 -5.49
N ILE A 205 -2.14 13.62 -4.76
CA ILE A 205 -1.30 14.13 -3.67
C ILE A 205 -2.06 13.95 -2.35
N SER A 206 -1.52 13.10 -1.48
CA SER A 206 -1.94 12.96 -0.09
C SER A 206 -0.71 12.89 0.83
N PRO A 207 -0.41 13.97 1.58
CA PRO A 207 0.62 14.00 2.62
C PRO A 207 0.55 12.82 3.60
N ALA A 208 -0.66 12.40 3.99
CA ALA A 208 -0.92 11.30 4.91
C ALA A 208 -0.57 9.94 4.29
N ARG A 209 -0.98 9.67 3.04
CA ARG A 209 -0.59 8.45 2.33
C ARG A 209 0.92 8.35 2.17
N ASN A 210 1.57 9.48 1.86
CA ASN A 210 3.03 9.52 1.78
C ASN A 210 3.68 9.22 3.13
N LEU A 211 3.17 9.82 4.22
CA LEU A 211 3.66 9.58 5.58
C LEU A 211 3.61 8.08 5.92
N VAL A 212 2.46 7.43 5.75
CA VAL A 212 2.31 5.99 6.03
C VAL A 212 3.25 5.16 5.14
N ALA A 213 3.31 5.46 3.83
CA ALA A 213 4.17 4.73 2.90
C ALA A 213 5.67 4.81 3.25
N GLU A 214 6.15 5.98 3.70
CA GLU A 214 7.55 6.14 4.12
C GLU A 214 7.84 5.46 5.46
N LEU A 215 6.91 5.47 6.41
CA LEU A 215 7.04 4.73 7.67
C LEU A 215 7.08 3.22 7.43
N MET A 216 6.18 2.69 6.60
CA MET A 216 6.21 1.26 6.24
C MET A 216 7.47 0.89 5.46
N SER A 217 7.96 1.76 4.58
CA SER A 217 9.24 1.56 3.89
C SER A 217 10.41 1.53 4.86
N LEU A 218 10.41 2.42 5.86
CA LEU A 218 11.42 2.46 6.92
C LEU A 218 11.36 1.21 7.81
N TYR A 219 10.17 0.80 8.25
CA TYR A 219 9.96 -0.39 9.06
C TYR A 219 10.55 -1.63 8.41
N ASN A 220 10.16 -1.86 7.16
CA ASN A 220 10.62 -2.97 6.35
C ASN A 220 12.14 -2.92 6.05
N HIS A 221 12.71 -1.74 5.85
CA HIS A 221 14.15 -1.56 5.70
C HIS A 221 14.91 -1.89 6.99
N LEU A 222 14.47 -1.35 8.13
CA LEU A 222 15.13 -1.57 9.41
C LEU A 222 14.92 -2.99 9.93
N ALA A 223 13.80 -3.65 9.61
CA ALA A 223 13.60 -5.08 9.85
C ALA A 223 14.64 -5.92 9.09
N ALA A 224 14.90 -5.58 7.82
CA ALA A 224 15.94 -6.24 7.02
C ALA A 224 17.33 -6.02 7.62
N GLU A 225 17.64 -4.81 8.08
CA GLU A 225 18.91 -4.52 8.77
C GLU A 225 19.03 -5.20 10.13
N PHE A 226 17.93 -5.28 10.90
CA PHE A 226 17.87 -5.99 12.17
C PHE A 226 18.16 -7.48 11.97
N ALA A 227 17.49 -8.11 11.02
CA ALA A 227 17.74 -9.50 10.66
C ALA A 227 19.18 -9.72 10.19
N ARG A 228 19.72 -8.79 9.38
CA ARG A 228 21.10 -8.87 8.90
C ARG A 228 22.12 -8.80 10.04
N ARG A 229 21.97 -7.84 10.96
CA ARG A 229 22.89 -7.63 12.08
C ARG A 229 22.90 -8.81 13.05
N ASN A 230 21.72 -9.40 13.27
CA ASN A 230 21.52 -10.49 14.22
C ASN A 230 21.54 -11.89 13.60
N ARG A 231 21.81 -11.99 12.29
CA ARG A 231 21.83 -13.25 11.52
C ARG A 231 20.52 -14.05 11.63
N ILE A 232 19.39 -13.34 11.68
CA ILE A 232 18.06 -13.95 11.69
C ILE A 232 17.75 -14.47 10.28
N PRO A 233 17.32 -15.74 10.12
CA PRO A 233 16.95 -16.27 8.82
C PRO A 233 15.66 -15.60 8.35
N VAL A 234 15.78 -14.73 7.34
CA VAL A 234 14.67 -14.06 6.66
C VAL A 234 14.89 -14.07 5.16
N ILE A 235 13.83 -13.82 4.40
CA ILE A 235 13.94 -13.56 2.96
C ILE A 235 14.03 -12.06 2.72
N TYR A 236 15.01 -11.67 1.92
CA TYR A 236 15.17 -10.33 1.41
C TYR A 236 14.51 -10.22 0.04
N ARG A 237 13.99 -9.03 -0.27
CA ARG A 237 13.48 -8.66 -1.58
C ARG A 237 14.47 -7.73 -2.26
N ALA A 238 15.03 -8.19 -3.36
CA ALA A 238 16.04 -7.46 -4.12
C ALA A 238 15.50 -7.05 -5.49
N GLN A 239 16.05 -5.97 -6.04
CA GLN A 239 15.73 -5.51 -7.38
C GLN A 239 16.95 -4.85 -8.00
N ASP A 240 17.38 -5.35 -9.16
CA ASP A 240 18.51 -4.79 -9.89
C ASP A 240 18.18 -3.40 -10.45
N LYS A 241 19.23 -2.64 -10.76
CA LYS A 241 19.10 -1.32 -11.39
C LYS A 241 18.30 -1.43 -12.71
N PRO A 242 17.45 -0.43 -13.01
CA PRO A 242 16.72 -0.41 -14.26
C PRO A 242 17.67 -0.23 -15.45
N ASP A 243 17.30 -0.81 -16.59
CA ASP A 243 17.91 -0.50 -17.88
C ASP A 243 17.25 0.75 -18.50
N GLU A 244 17.83 1.26 -19.58
CA GLU A 244 17.14 2.21 -20.45
C GLU A 244 15.85 1.57 -21.04
N PRO A 245 14.74 2.32 -21.15
CA PRO A 245 14.59 3.76 -20.85
C PRO A 245 14.25 4.09 -19.39
N ALA A 246 14.00 3.12 -18.52
CA ALA A 246 13.57 3.36 -17.13
C ALA A 246 14.63 4.08 -16.28
N SER A 247 15.93 3.88 -16.56
CA SER A 247 17.05 4.60 -15.93
C SER A 247 16.89 6.13 -15.91
N ARG A 248 16.20 6.73 -16.89
CA ARG A 248 15.97 8.19 -16.96
C ARG A 248 15.05 8.72 -15.86
N PHE A 249 14.32 7.83 -15.20
CA PHE A 249 13.36 8.15 -14.14
C PHE A 249 13.91 7.89 -12.73
N VAL A 250 15.13 7.36 -12.62
CA VAL A 250 15.80 7.13 -11.33
C VAL A 250 15.86 8.43 -10.52
N GLY A 251 15.44 8.35 -9.26
CA GLY A 251 15.40 9.48 -8.33
C GLY A 251 14.29 10.50 -8.59
N LYS A 252 13.27 10.14 -9.38
CA LYS A 252 12.14 11.03 -9.70
C LYS A 252 10.81 10.50 -9.16
N ILE A 253 9.92 11.44 -8.90
CA ILE A 253 8.49 11.19 -8.78
C ILE A 253 7.89 11.28 -10.17
N ILE A 254 7.18 10.24 -10.57
CA ILE A 254 6.70 10.00 -11.92
C ILE A 254 5.19 10.14 -11.85
N ARG A 255 4.71 11.34 -12.18
CA ARG A 255 3.28 11.63 -12.28
C ARG A 255 2.75 10.95 -13.54
N GLU A 256 1.77 10.07 -13.37
CA GLU A 256 1.14 9.30 -14.42
C GLU A 256 2.00 8.17 -15.00
N THR A 257 1.33 7.19 -15.59
CA THR A 257 1.93 5.94 -16.02
C THR A 257 2.71 6.14 -17.32
N TYR A 258 3.86 6.80 -17.28
CA TYR A 258 4.82 6.81 -18.38
C TYR A 258 5.20 5.36 -18.68
N PRO A 259 4.76 4.74 -19.79
CA PRO A 259 5.06 3.33 -20.01
C PRO A 259 6.56 3.10 -20.24
N SER A 260 7.32 4.14 -20.61
CA SER A 260 8.78 4.11 -20.64
C SER A 260 9.41 4.00 -19.25
N ALA A 261 8.75 4.47 -18.20
CA ALA A 261 9.25 4.32 -16.84
C ALA A 261 9.12 2.88 -16.31
N PHE A 262 8.16 2.11 -16.84
CA PHE A 262 8.01 0.69 -16.51
C PHE A 262 8.83 -0.21 -17.43
N ARG A 263 9.05 0.20 -18.69
CA ARG A 263 9.91 -0.51 -19.64
C ARG A 263 11.38 -0.34 -19.24
N GLY A 264 12.02 -1.43 -18.84
CA GLY A 264 13.41 -1.45 -18.35
C GLY A 264 13.52 -1.65 -16.83
N LEU A 265 12.41 -1.63 -16.10
CA LEU A 265 12.42 -2.07 -14.69
C LEU A 265 12.72 -3.56 -14.61
N LYS A 266 13.68 -3.93 -13.76
CA LYS A 266 13.97 -5.33 -13.46
C LYS A 266 12.91 -5.87 -12.51
N LYS A 267 12.56 -7.15 -12.67
CA LYS A 267 11.65 -7.83 -11.75
C LYS A 267 12.30 -7.94 -10.37
N GLY A 268 11.50 -7.83 -9.31
CA GLY A 268 11.95 -8.18 -7.97
C GLY A 268 12.26 -9.67 -7.88
N ARG A 269 13.16 -10.02 -6.97
CA ARG A 269 13.52 -11.41 -6.65
C ARG A 269 13.65 -11.61 -5.14
N LEU A 270 13.43 -12.85 -4.71
CA LEU A 270 13.67 -13.28 -3.34
C LEU A 270 15.11 -13.76 -3.17
N THR A 271 15.76 -13.36 -2.07
CA THR A 271 17.15 -13.74 -1.77
C THR A 271 17.34 -14.06 -0.29
N LEU A 272 18.23 -15.01 0.02
CA LEU A 272 18.63 -15.32 1.41
C LEU A 272 19.69 -14.36 1.98
N LYS A 273 20.31 -13.57 1.10
CA LYS A 273 21.31 -12.57 1.47
C LYS A 273 20.75 -11.18 1.23
N PRO A 274 21.07 -10.20 2.07
CA PRO A 274 20.68 -8.81 1.84
C PRO A 274 21.27 -8.32 0.52
N GLN A 275 20.41 -7.75 -0.32
CA GLN A 275 20.80 -7.14 -1.58
C GLN A 275 20.01 -5.84 -1.79
N PRO A 276 20.53 -4.89 -2.60
CA PRO A 276 19.83 -3.64 -2.88
C PRO A 276 18.49 -3.84 -3.58
N HIS A 277 17.56 -2.93 -3.32
CA HIS A 277 16.30 -2.80 -4.02
C HIS A 277 16.26 -1.45 -4.75
N SER A 278 16.60 -1.46 -6.04
CA SER A 278 16.79 -0.25 -6.84
C SER A 278 15.56 0.66 -6.86
N GLY A 279 14.37 0.12 -7.14
CA GLY A 279 13.13 0.90 -7.22
C GLY A 279 12.74 1.57 -5.90
N LEU A 280 13.21 1.06 -4.76
CA LEU A 280 12.96 1.63 -3.46
C LEU A 280 14.10 2.53 -2.96
N GLY A 281 15.28 2.53 -3.60
CA GLY A 281 16.46 3.27 -3.14
C GLY A 281 16.99 2.77 -1.80
N LEU A 282 16.86 1.47 -1.52
CA LEU A 282 17.23 0.83 -0.25
C LEU A 282 18.34 -0.22 -0.44
N ARG A 283 19.21 -0.36 0.57
CA ARG A 283 20.32 -1.33 0.55
C ARG A 283 19.91 -2.76 0.88
N SER A 284 18.80 -2.89 1.61
CA SER A 284 18.21 -4.15 2.05
C SER A 284 16.73 -3.89 2.34
N TYR A 285 15.87 -4.86 2.06
CA TYR A 285 14.43 -4.74 2.24
C TYR A 285 13.81 -6.12 2.45
N THR A 286 12.88 -6.23 3.38
CA THR A 286 12.02 -7.40 3.61
C THR A 286 10.62 -6.90 3.96
N GLN A 287 9.59 -7.69 3.68
CA GLN A 287 8.21 -7.28 3.99
C GLN A 287 7.75 -7.97 5.28
N VAL A 288 7.32 -7.16 6.24
CA VAL A 288 6.86 -7.61 7.57
C VAL A 288 5.82 -6.65 8.17
N SER A 289 5.33 -5.69 7.40
CA SER A 289 4.46 -4.61 7.87
C SER A 289 2.97 -4.86 7.61
N SER A 290 2.57 -6.02 7.11
CA SER A 290 1.14 -6.34 6.94
C SER A 290 0.78 -7.82 7.16
N PRO A 291 1.07 -8.37 8.35
CA PRO A 291 0.87 -9.78 8.64
C PRO A 291 -0.60 -10.21 8.66
N LEU A 292 -1.57 -9.31 8.90
CA LEU A 292 -3.01 -9.65 8.93
C LEU A 292 -3.53 -10.09 7.56
N ARG A 293 -2.89 -9.60 6.49
CA ARG A 293 -3.34 -9.77 5.10
C ARG A 293 -2.29 -10.36 4.15
N ARG A 294 -1.07 -10.64 4.63
CA ARG A 294 0.00 -11.29 3.85
C ARG A 294 0.69 -12.35 4.69
N PHE A 295 0.60 -13.59 4.23
CA PHE A 295 1.22 -14.74 4.90
C PHE A 295 2.74 -14.63 4.91
N ALA A 296 3.33 -14.09 3.84
CA ALA A 296 4.76 -13.82 3.75
C ALA A 296 5.24 -12.91 4.91
N ASP A 297 4.48 -11.86 5.21
CA ASP A 297 4.78 -10.93 6.31
C ASP A 297 4.65 -11.63 7.67
N LEU A 298 3.64 -12.50 7.87
CA LEU A 298 3.49 -13.33 9.08
C LEU A 298 4.70 -14.27 9.28
N VAL A 299 5.19 -14.90 8.21
CA VAL A 299 6.37 -15.78 8.27
C VAL A 299 7.62 -14.98 8.66
N MET A 300 7.83 -13.80 8.09
CA MET A 300 8.95 -12.92 8.48
C MET A 300 8.81 -12.44 9.93
N GLN A 301 7.60 -12.03 10.34
CA GLN A 301 7.32 -11.58 11.70
C GLN A 301 7.66 -12.66 12.74
N ARG A 302 7.28 -13.93 12.47
CA ARG A 302 7.62 -15.08 13.33
C ARG A 302 9.12 -15.24 13.53
N GLN A 303 9.93 -15.02 12.49
CA GLN A 303 11.39 -15.10 12.60
C GLN A 303 11.97 -13.99 13.47
N LEU A 304 11.47 -12.76 13.31
CA LEU A 304 11.91 -11.62 14.13
C LEU A 304 11.52 -11.80 15.59
N ILE A 305 10.29 -12.26 15.87
CA ILE A 305 9.80 -12.51 17.22
C ILE A 305 10.54 -13.68 17.87
N ALA A 306 10.81 -14.77 17.13
CA ALA A 306 11.59 -15.89 17.66
C ALA A 306 12.97 -15.44 18.15
N TYR A 307 13.63 -14.52 17.43
CA TYR A 307 14.88 -13.92 17.89
C TYR A 307 14.71 -13.08 19.17
N LEU A 308 13.72 -12.17 19.20
CA LEU A 308 13.49 -11.28 20.35
C LEU A 308 13.17 -12.06 21.64
N GLU A 309 12.48 -13.19 21.52
CA GLU A 309 12.05 -14.02 22.63
C GLU A 309 13.03 -15.18 22.94
N ASN A 310 14.19 -15.23 22.28
CA ASN A 310 15.16 -16.34 22.39
C ASN A 310 14.54 -17.72 22.14
N MET A 311 13.59 -17.81 21.22
CA MET A 311 12.94 -19.05 20.81
C MET A 311 13.62 -19.66 19.58
N LYS A 312 13.35 -20.95 19.34
CA LYS A 312 13.77 -21.62 18.10
C LYS A 312 13.05 -20.99 16.89
N TYR A 313 13.79 -20.75 15.82
CA TYR A 313 13.22 -20.31 14.55
C TYR A 313 12.21 -21.33 14.01
N PRO A 314 10.99 -20.90 13.64
CA PRO A 314 9.95 -21.81 13.17
C PRO A 314 10.20 -22.32 11.74
N TYR A 315 11.05 -21.65 10.97
CA TYR A 315 11.40 -22.06 9.61
C TYR A 315 12.90 -22.05 9.40
N GLU A 316 13.39 -23.07 8.71
CA GLU A 316 14.75 -23.11 8.17
C GLU A 316 14.83 -22.31 6.85
N PRO A 317 16.03 -21.84 6.45
CA PRO A 317 16.21 -21.04 5.23
C PRO A 317 15.65 -21.67 3.95
N SER A 318 15.73 -22.99 3.79
CA SER A 318 15.17 -23.71 2.64
C SER A 318 13.64 -23.64 2.62
N ASN A 319 13.00 -23.89 3.77
CA ASN A 319 11.55 -23.83 3.90
C ASN A 319 11.01 -22.41 3.72
N LEU A 320 11.75 -21.38 4.18
CA LEU A 320 11.38 -19.98 3.96
C LEU A 320 11.23 -19.66 2.46
N LEU A 321 12.22 -20.05 1.65
CA LEU A 321 12.20 -19.74 0.22
C LEU A 321 11.04 -20.45 -0.50
N GLU A 322 10.80 -21.72 -0.15
CA GLU A 322 9.69 -22.50 -0.71
C GLU A 322 8.33 -21.88 -0.37
N VAL A 323 8.10 -21.59 0.91
CA VAL A 323 6.85 -20.98 1.39
C VAL A 323 6.61 -19.63 0.70
N LEU A 324 7.63 -18.79 0.59
CA LEU A 324 7.47 -17.48 -0.03
C LEU A 324 7.32 -17.53 -1.56
N ASN A 325 7.98 -18.44 -2.25
CA ASN A 325 7.78 -18.62 -3.70
C ASN A 325 6.34 -19.06 -3.99
N ASN A 326 5.79 -19.98 -3.19
CA ASN A 326 4.39 -20.40 -3.33
C ASN A 326 3.44 -19.23 -3.05
N ALA A 327 3.73 -18.43 -2.02
CA ALA A 327 2.96 -17.22 -1.73
C ALA A 327 2.99 -16.21 -2.87
N GLU A 328 4.15 -15.95 -3.50
CA GLU A 328 4.24 -15.02 -4.63
C GLU A 328 3.44 -15.46 -5.86
N ILE A 329 3.33 -16.78 -6.09
CA ILE A 329 2.52 -17.33 -7.20
C ILE A 329 1.04 -17.05 -6.95
N ILE A 330 0.54 -17.37 -5.76
CA ILE A 330 -0.86 -17.18 -5.38
C ILE A 330 -1.21 -15.69 -5.33
N GLU A 331 -0.35 -14.85 -4.74
CA GLU A 331 -0.53 -13.40 -4.71
C GLU A 331 -0.56 -12.77 -6.12
N ARG A 332 0.14 -13.36 -7.09
CA ARG A 332 0.07 -12.92 -8.49
C ARG A 332 -1.29 -13.28 -9.11
N GLU A 333 -1.83 -14.44 -8.82
CA GLU A 333 -3.17 -14.85 -9.27
C GLU A 333 -4.26 -13.99 -8.64
N HIS A 334 -4.17 -13.73 -7.33
CA HIS A 334 -5.08 -12.83 -6.62
C HIS A 334 -5.10 -11.43 -7.25
N ARG A 335 -3.91 -10.84 -7.49
CA ARG A 335 -3.82 -9.52 -8.15
C ARG A 335 -4.44 -9.51 -9.55
N GLU A 336 -4.35 -10.60 -10.29
CA GLU A 336 -4.98 -10.69 -11.61
C GLU A 336 -6.50 -10.77 -11.51
N ILE A 337 -7.02 -11.52 -10.54
CA ILE A 337 -8.46 -11.57 -10.24
C ILE A 337 -8.97 -10.18 -9.83
N GLU A 338 -8.32 -9.54 -8.86
CA GLU A 338 -8.66 -8.18 -8.42
C GLU A 338 -8.65 -7.18 -9.58
N ARG A 339 -7.62 -7.23 -10.43
CA ARG A 339 -7.51 -6.38 -11.62
C ARG A 339 -8.69 -6.59 -12.56
N ARG A 340 -9.04 -7.84 -12.86
CA ARG A 340 -10.13 -8.18 -13.79
C ARG A 340 -11.50 -7.82 -13.21
N CYS A 341 -11.76 -8.11 -11.94
CA CYS A 341 -12.99 -7.72 -11.26
C CYS A 341 -13.13 -6.19 -11.20
N THR A 342 -12.07 -5.48 -10.81
CA THR A 342 -12.06 -4.01 -10.81
C THR A 342 -12.31 -3.47 -12.22
N ARG A 343 -11.63 -4.02 -13.22
CA ARG A 343 -11.78 -3.61 -14.62
C ARG A 343 -13.21 -3.83 -15.13
N TYR A 344 -13.82 -4.96 -14.80
CA TYR A 344 -15.22 -5.24 -15.15
C TYR A 344 -16.13 -4.15 -14.56
N TRP A 345 -16.01 -3.88 -13.27
CA TRP A 345 -16.86 -2.90 -12.59
C TRP A 345 -16.57 -1.45 -13.03
N GLU A 346 -15.34 -1.10 -13.40
CA GLU A 346 -15.01 0.20 -14.00
C GLU A 346 -15.78 0.39 -15.32
N LEU A 347 -15.77 -0.62 -16.18
CA LEU A 347 -16.46 -0.55 -17.47
C LEU A 347 -17.97 -0.58 -17.31
N GLU A 348 -18.48 -1.39 -16.39
CA GLU A 348 -19.90 -1.44 -16.06
C GLU A 348 -20.38 -0.10 -15.50
N PHE A 349 -19.58 0.53 -14.63
CA PHE A 349 -19.84 1.86 -14.13
C PHE A 349 -19.96 2.88 -15.27
N ILE A 350 -18.97 2.92 -16.19
CA ILE A 350 -19.01 3.81 -17.35
C ILE A 350 -20.21 3.50 -18.27
N ARG A 351 -20.56 2.23 -18.45
CA ARG A 351 -21.75 1.83 -19.23
C ARG A 351 -23.03 2.44 -18.67
N ARG A 352 -23.18 2.45 -17.34
CA ARG A 352 -24.34 3.03 -16.64
C ARG A 352 -24.39 4.56 -16.68
N GLN A 353 -23.26 5.23 -16.94
CA GLN A 353 -23.23 6.68 -17.16
C GLN A 353 -23.83 7.13 -18.51
N GLY A 354 -24.05 6.19 -19.43
CA GLY A 354 -24.58 6.45 -20.77
C GLY A 354 -23.52 6.40 -21.87
N ILE A 355 -23.76 5.57 -22.89
CA ILE A 355 -22.79 5.36 -23.99
C ILE A 355 -22.73 6.52 -24.98
N ASP A 356 -23.79 7.31 -25.08
CA ASP A 356 -23.87 8.46 -26.00
C ASP A 356 -23.25 9.73 -25.40
N ARG A 357 -22.76 9.65 -24.17
CA ARG A 357 -22.14 10.78 -23.47
C ARG A 357 -20.74 11.07 -24.04
N GLU A 358 -20.43 12.34 -24.15
CA GLU A 358 -19.07 12.82 -24.40
C GLU A 358 -18.29 12.93 -23.09
N TYR A 359 -17.03 12.54 -23.14
CA TYR A 359 -16.10 12.59 -22.02
C TYR A 359 -14.87 13.40 -22.40
N GLU A 360 -14.26 14.03 -21.41
CA GLU A 360 -12.87 14.45 -21.50
C GLU A 360 -11.97 13.26 -21.16
N ALA A 361 -10.83 13.15 -21.84
CA ALA A 361 -9.85 12.11 -21.59
C ALA A 361 -8.42 12.64 -21.70
N VAL A 362 -7.56 12.22 -20.78
CA VAL A 362 -6.13 12.59 -20.76
C VAL A 362 -5.32 11.54 -21.50
N VAL A 363 -4.44 11.98 -22.40
CA VAL A 363 -3.58 11.10 -23.20
C VAL A 363 -2.42 10.55 -22.37
N MET A 364 -2.47 9.24 -22.07
CA MET A 364 -1.51 8.54 -21.22
C MET A 364 -0.38 7.86 -21.99
N ASN A 365 -0.64 7.40 -23.21
CA ASN A 365 0.38 6.72 -24.01
C ASN A 365 0.02 6.72 -25.49
N LYS A 366 1.04 6.81 -26.35
CA LYS A 366 0.90 6.58 -27.79
C LYS A 366 1.22 5.13 -28.14
N LEU A 367 0.34 4.52 -28.93
CA LEU A 367 0.53 3.25 -29.61
C LEU A 367 0.64 3.51 -31.14
N PRO A 368 1.03 2.53 -31.98
CA PRO A 368 1.26 2.78 -33.41
C PRO A 368 0.07 3.40 -34.16
N ALA A 369 -1.17 3.05 -33.82
CA ALA A 369 -2.39 3.53 -34.50
C ALA A 369 -3.51 3.97 -33.51
N SER A 370 -3.15 4.24 -32.26
CA SER A 370 -4.11 4.53 -31.20
C SER A 370 -3.42 5.15 -29.98
N TYR A 371 -4.21 5.59 -29.01
CA TYR A 371 -3.72 6.13 -27.75
C TYR A 371 -4.37 5.39 -26.58
N ILE A 372 -3.62 5.18 -25.50
CA ILE A 372 -4.22 4.87 -24.21
C ILE A 372 -4.58 6.21 -23.59
N VAL A 373 -5.85 6.38 -23.24
CA VAL A 373 -6.37 7.58 -22.58
C VAL A 373 -7.06 7.20 -21.27
N ALA A 374 -7.11 8.11 -20.30
CA ALA A 374 -7.88 7.95 -19.07
C ALA A 374 -9.03 8.96 -19.08
N LEU A 375 -10.27 8.50 -18.85
CA LEU A 375 -11.44 9.39 -18.80
C LEU A 375 -11.37 10.35 -17.60
N GLN A 376 -12.16 11.43 -17.65
CA GLN A 376 -12.39 12.36 -16.55
C GLN A 376 -13.90 12.48 -16.25
N PRO A 377 -14.30 12.62 -14.96
CA PRO A 377 -13.44 12.71 -13.77
C PRO A 377 -12.93 11.35 -13.26
N TRP A 378 -13.40 10.24 -13.83
CA TRP A 378 -13.03 8.89 -13.41
C TRP A 378 -11.89 8.33 -14.27
N PRO A 379 -10.70 8.03 -13.73
CA PRO A 379 -9.50 7.67 -14.49
C PRO A 379 -9.54 6.25 -15.12
N VAL A 380 -10.70 5.84 -15.65
CA VAL A 380 -10.92 4.58 -16.37
C VAL A 380 -10.21 4.64 -17.71
N ARG A 381 -9.34 3.67 -17.97
CA ARG A 381 -8.51 3.64 -19.17
C ARG A 381 -9.26 3.07 -20.37
N GLY A 382 -9.08 3.68 -21.53
CA GLY A 382 -9.63 3.23 -22.81
C GLY A 382 -8.64 3.38 -23.96
N LEU A 383 -8.97 2.76 -25.09
CA LEU A 383 -8.21 2.85 -26.34
C LEU A 383 -8.87 3.89 -27.26
N LEU A 384 -8.21 5.03 -27.45
CA LEU A 384 -8.63 6.05 -28.40
C LEU A 384 -8.07 5.72 -29.80
N LYS A 385 -8.96 5.45 -30.76
CA LYS A 385 -8.60 5.30 -32.17
C LYS A 385 -8.65 6.68 -32.83
N SER A 386 -7.49 7.23 -33.18
CA SER A 386 -7.37 8.49 -33.92
C SER A 386 -6.11 8.47 -34.78
N GLN A 387 -6.18 9.14 -35.93
CA GLN A 387 -5.01 9.42 -36.79
C GLN A 387 -4.35 10.76 -36.43
N GLU A 388 -5.02 11.59 -35.61
CA GLU A 388 -4.47 12.85 -35.13
C GLU A 388 -3.32 12.63 -34.14
N LEU A 389 -2.40 13.58 -34.12
CA LEU A 389 -1.24 13.55 -33.24
C LEU A 389 -1.54 14.28 -31.93
N TYR A 390 -1.92 13.52 -30.90
CA TYR A 390 -2.01 14.07 -29.55
C TYR A 390 -0.68 13.99 -28.79
N LYS A 391 -0.40 15.04 -28.01
CA LYS A 391 0.71 15.07 -27.06
C LYS A 391 0.32 14.31 -25.78
N PHE A 392 1.31 13.72 -25.12
CA PHE A 392 1.11 13.13 -23.78
C PHE A 392 0.62 14.22 -22.80
N GLY A 393 -0.33 13.86 -21.93
CA GLY A 393 -0.96 14.78 -20.97
C GLY A 393 -2.00 15.73 -21.57
N ALA A 394 -2.22 15.73 -22.90
CA ALA A 394 -3.26 16.54 -23.50
C ALA A 394 -4.64 15.99 -23.15
N THR A 395 -5.59 16.89 -22.88
CA THR A 395 -7.01 16.55 -22.74
C THR A 395 -7.68 16.58 -24.11
N VAL A 396 -8.46 15.56 -24.41
CA VAL A 396 -9.20 15.41 -25.68
C VAL A 396 -10.65 15.05 -25.39
N LYS A 397 -11.58 15.60 -26.17
CA LYS A 397 -13.00 15.21 -26.13
C LYS A 397 -13.20 13.91 -26.91
N VAL A 398 -13.85 12.94 -26.27
CA VAL A 398 -14.05 11.60 -26.82
C VAL A 398 -15.48 11.12 -26.60
N ARG A 399 -15.93 10.22 -27.46
CA ARG A 399 -17.17 9.46 -27.28
C ARG A 399 -16.90 7.96 -27.31
N ILE A 400 -17.78 7.19 -26.68
CA ILE A 400 -17.67 5.73 -26.64
C ILE A 400 -18.02 5.16 -28.02
N ALA A 401 -17.09 4.41 -28.61
CA ALA A 401 -17.31 3.70 -29.87
C ALA A 401 -17.67 2.23 -29.63
N ALA A 402 -17.10 1.61 -28.58
CA ALA A 402 -17.48 0.29 -28.13
C ALA A 402 -17.13 0.13 -26.65
N LEU A 403 -18.04 -0.46 -25.88
CA LEU A 403 -17.85 -0.77 -24.47
C LEU A 403 -18.41 -2.17 -24.20
N ASN A 404 -17.57 -3.06 -23.66
CA ASN A 404 -18.01 -4.38 -23.20
C ASN A 404 -17.22 -4.78 -21.94
N PRO A 405 -17.87 -4.81 -20.76
CA PRO A 405 -17.20 -5.16 -19.50
C PRO A 405 -16.64 -6.59 -19.49
N ASN A 406 -17.37 -7.56 -20.04
CA ASN A 406 -16.98 -8.97 -20.08
C ASN A 406 -15.72 -9.23 -20.92
N LEU A 407 -15.52 -8.42 -21.97
CA LEU A 407 -14.35 -8.49 -22.83
C LEU A 407 -13.23 -7.52 -22.41
N GLU A 408 -13.39 -6.80 -21.30
CA GLU A 408 -12.47 -5.75 -20.82
C GLU A 408 -12.24 -4.61 -21.86
N VAL A 409 -13.20 -4.38 -22.76
CA VAL A 409 -13.08 -3.44 -23.89
C VAL A 409 -13.70 -2.08 -23.57
N LEU A 410 -12.90 -1.03 -23.78
CA LEU A 410 -13.35 0.36 -23.93
C LEU A 410 -12.62 1.00 -25.11
N ARG A 411 -13.34 1.26 -26.20
CA ARG A 411 -12.84 1.96 -27.39
C ARG A 411 -13.50 3.31 -27.51
N LEU A 412 -12.69 4.30 -27.81
CA LEU A 412 -13.05 5.71 -27.88
C LEU A 412 -12.69 6.25 -29.26
N VAL A 413 -13.43 7.25 -29.71
CA VAL A 413 -13.12 8.05 -30.90
C VAL A 413 -13.22 9.54 -30.55
N PRO A 414 -12.44 10.41 -31.21
CA PRO A 414 -12.53 11.84 -30.95
C PRO A 414 -13.91 12.38 -31.35
N VAL A 415 -14.40 13.34 -30.59
CA VAL A 415 -15.54 14.17 -31.01
C VAL A 415 -15.01 15.15 -32.03
N LYS A 416 -15.53 15.12 -33.26
CA LYS A 416 -15.19 16.14 -34.26
C LYS A 416 -15.92 17.42 -33.88
N GLU A 417 -15.19 18.51 -33.67
CA GLU A 417 -15.82 19.82 -33.66
C GLU A 417 -16.36 20.07 -35.06
N SER A 418 -17.68 20.25 -35.18
CA SER A 418 -18.27 20.80 -36.40
C SER A 418 -17.63 22.15 -36.62
N ALA A 419 -16.87 22.32 -37.70
CA ALA A 419 -16.51 23.64 -38.18
C ALA A 419 -17.83 24.38 -38.41
N GLY A 420 -18.14 25.33 -37.53
CA GLY A 420 -19.34 26.16 -37.65
C GLY A 420 -19.32 26.87 -39.00
N ASP A 421 -20.48 26.86 -39.65
CA ASP A 421 -20.79 27.62 -40.86
C ASP A 421 -20.37 29.09 -40.70
N GLU A 422 -19.24 29.47 -41.28
CA GLU A 422 -19.02 30.81 -41.83
C GLU A 422 -19.28 30.75 -43.34
N ARG A 423 -20.52 30.42 -43.74
CA ARG A 423 -21.03 30.74 -45.07
C ARG A 423 -22.48 31.19 -44.96
N GLU A 424 -22.77 32.25 -45.71
CA GLU A 424 -24.10 32.85 -45.96
C GLU A 424 -24.60 33.89 -44.94
N GLY A 425 -24.05 35.09 -45.08
CA GLY A 425 -24.68 36.34 -44.66
C GLY A 425 -24.18 37.51 -45.52
N GLY A 426 -24.11 37.32 -46.83
CA GLY A 426 -23.67 38.33 -47.78
C GLY A 426 -24.58 38.36 -49.00
N ARG A 427 -25.64 39.18 -48.92
CA ARG A 427 -26.23 39.92 -50.04
C ARG A 427 -27.11 41.04 -49.53
#